data_AF-A0A975F6X6-F1
#
_entry.id   AF-A0A975F6X6-F1
#
_cell.length_a   1.000
_cell.length_b   1.000
_cell.length_c   1.000
_cell.angle_alpha   90.00
_cell.angle_beta   90.00
_cell.angle_gamma   90.00
#
_symmetry.space_group_name_H-M   'P 1'
#
loop_
_entity.id
_entity.type
_entity.pdbx_description
1 polymer ?
#
loop_
_entity_poly.entity_id
_entity_poly.type
_entity_poly.pdbx_seq_one_letter_code
_entity_poly.pdbx_strand_id
1 'polypeptide(L)'
;MQAGLAEIQKNIAILTTLTEPLQIVDKCRKQIIATVYPRLAAHNAQRLAGKYRQRIPTALRAVSFEEVREAALLAAMKEKYDVAN
;
A
#
# COMPACT_ATOMS: atom_id res chain seq x y z
N MET A 1 8.09 -20.68 7.70
CA MET A 1 8.43 -20.92 9.12
C MET A 1 7.19 -21.42 9.87
N GLN A 2 7.32 -22.32 10.86
CA GLN A 2 6.21 -22.85 11.65
C GLN A 2 6.42 -22.51 13.13
N ALA A 3 5.41 -21.93 13.80
CA ALA A 3 5.48 -21.58 15.21
C ALA A 3 4.25 -22.11 15.98
N GLY A 4 4.47 -22.56 17.21
CA GLY A 4 3.39 -23.01 18.08
C GLY A 4 2.59 -21.84 18.64
N LEU A 5 1.29 -22.05 18.89
CA LEU A 5 0.41 -21.02 19.46
C LEU A 5 0.96 -20.42 20.77
N ALA A 6 1.48 -21.24 21.68
CA ALA A 6 2.06 -20.79 22.94
C ALA A 6 3.35 -19.96 22.77
N GLU A 7 4.13 -20.22 21.71
CA GLU A 7 5.35 -19.47 21.39
C GLU A 7 5.00 -18.09 20.83
N ILE A 8 3.97 -18.00 19.99
CA ILE A 8 3.47 -16.72 19.47
C ILE A 8 2.85 -15.88 20.58
N GLN A 9 2.13 -16.49 21.53
CA GLN A 9 1.57 -15.76 22.65
C GLN A 9 2.65 -15.16 23.56
N LYS A 10 3.77 -15.88 23.78
CA LYS A 10 4.91 -15.35 24.54
C LYS A 10 5.70 -14.28 23.76
N ASN A 11 5.80 -14.43 22.45
CA ASN A 11 6.64 -13.61 21.59
C ASN A 11 5.82 -12.89 20.50
N ILE A 12 4.76 -12.18 20.90
CA ILE A 12 3.84 -11.53 19.95
C ILE A 12 4.54 -10.51 19.05
N ALA A 13 5.66 -9.94 19.52
CA ALA A 13 6.52 -9.04 18.76
C ALA A 13 7.13 -9.69 17.50
N ILE A 14 7.16 -11.02 17.38
CA ILE A 14 7.57 -11.69 16.16
C ILE A 14 6.63 -11.30 15.00
N LEU A 15 5.33 -11.13 15.27
CA LEU A 15 4.34 -10.82 14.23
C LEU A 15 4.55 -9.44 13.59
N THR A 16 5.19 -8.50 14.28
CA THR A 16 5.43 -7.14 13.78
C THR A 16 6.69 -7.03 12.94
N THR A 17 7.65 -7.96 13.09
CA THR A 17 8.91 -7.99 12.34
C THR A 17 8.97 -9.10 11.29
N LEU A 18 7.85 -9.77 11.02
CA LEU A 18 7.78 -10.81 10.00
C LEU A 18 8.18 -10.25 8.63
N THR A 19 9.16 -10.90 8.01
CA THR A 19 9.55 -10.71 6.60
C THR A 19 9.00 -11.82 5.70
N GLU A 20 8.67 -12.97 6.29
CA GLU A 20 8.18 -14.16 5.59
C GLU A 20 6.82 -14.63 6.17
N PRO A 21 6.05 -15.43 5.41
CA PRO A 21 4.81 -16.02 5.90
C PRO A 21 5.06 -16.95 7.10
N LEU A 22 4.25 -16.77 8.15
CA LEU A 22 4.30 -17.59 9.36
C LEU A 22 3.06 -18.46 9.45
N GLN A 23 3.26 -19.78 9.57
CA GLN A 23 2.18 -20.71 9.87
C GLN A 23 2.07 -20.92 11.38
N ILE A 24 0.89 -20.66 11.92
CA ILE A 24 0.52 -20.92 13.30
C ILE A 24 -0.05 -22.32 13.39
N VAL A 25 0.62 -23.16 14.17
CA VAL A 25 0.26 -24.56 14.36
C VAL A 25 -0.15 -24.80 15.80
N ASP A 26 -1.27 -25.49 16.00
CA ASP A 26 -1.58 -26.13 17.26
C ASP A 26 -0.72 -27.40 17.37
N LYS A 27 0.30 -27.38 18.23
CA LYS A 27 1.17 -28.53 18.45
C LYS A 27 0.43 -29.72 19.08
N CYS A 28 -0.61 -29.47 19.88
CA CYS A 28 -1.39 -30.51 20.55
C CYS A 28 -2.32 -31.23 19.56
N ARG A 29 -3.00 -30.46 18.70
CA ARG A 29 -3.95 -31.00 17.72
C ARG A 29 -3.32 -31.32 16.36
N LYS A 30 -2.03 -30.98 16.15
CA LYS A 30 -1.29 -31.10 14.88
C LYS A 30 -2.02 -30.45 13.70
N GLN A 31 -2.72 -29.34 13.95
CA GLN A 31 -3.52 -28.63 12.96
C GLN A 31 -2.98 -27.22 12.73
N ILE A 32 -3.00 -26.80 11.46
CA ILE A 32 -2.66 -25.42 11.07
C ILE A 32 -3.89 -24.57 11.38
N ILE A 33 -3.75 -23.60 12.27
CA ILE A 33 -4.85 -22.70 12.67
C ILE A 33 -4.95 -21.51 11.73
N ALA A 34 -3.80 -20.91 11.42
CA ALA A 34 -3.74 -19.67 10.65
C ALA A 34 -2.41 -19.55 9.91
N THR A 35 -2.43 -18.86 8.77
CA THR A 35 -1.22 -18.40 8.08
C THR A 35 -1.22 -16.88 8.09
N VAL A 36 -0.20 -16.29 8.73
CA VAL A 36 -0.04 -14.84 8.85
C VAL A 36 0.94 -14.38 7.78
N TYR A 37 0.49 -13.42 6.97
CA TYR A 37 1.32 -12.80 5.95
C TYR A 37 1.80 -11.44 6.45
N PRO A 38 3.10 -11.12 6.27
CA PRO A 38 3.60 -9.81 6.62
C PRO A 38 2.96 -8.76 5.72
N ARG A 39 2.52 -7.65 6.33
CA ARG A 39 2.07 -6.49 5.57
C ARG A 39 3.30 -5.86 4.93
N LEU A 40 3.54 -6.16 3.65
CA LEU A 40 4.54 -5.47 2.85
C LEU A 40 4.23 -3.96 2.94
N ALA A 41 4.99 -3.23 3.75
CA ALA A 41 4.94 -1.78 3.79
C ALA A 41 5.08 -1.31 2.34
N ALA A 42 4.13 -0.50 1.88
CA ALA A 42 3.88 -0.24 0.47
C ALA A 42 5.02 0.56 -0.20
N HIS A 43 6.19 -0.05 -0.36
CA HIS A 43 7.26 0.44 -1.23
C HIS A 43 6.86 0.37 -2.70
N ASN A 44 5.78 -0.36 -2.99
CA ASN A 44 5.16 -0.38 -4.31
C ASN A 44 4.65 0.99 -4.74
N ALA A 45 4.20 1.89 -3.84
CA ALA A 45 3.73 3.21 -4.27
C ALA A 45 4.86 4.03 -4.94
N GLN A 46 6.06 4.02 -4.36
CA GLN A 46 7.25 4.68 -4.95
C GLN A 46 7.74 3.98 -6.23
N ARG A 47 7.76 2.64 -6.25
CA ARG A 47 8.11 1.87 -7.47
C ARG A 47 7.09 2.08 -8.59
N LEU A 48 5.80 2.15 -8.27
CA LEU A 48 4.71 2.40 -9.21
C LEU A 48 4.75 3.85 -9.71
N ALA A 49 5.07 4.82 -8.84
CA ALA A 49 5.23 6.22 -9.24
C ALA A 49 6.32 6.39 -10.32
N GLY A 50 7.42 5.64 -10.22
CA GLY A 50 8.47 5.62 -11.24
C GLY A 50 7.99 5.13 -12.62
N LYS A 51 7.09 4.13 -12.67
CA LYS A 51 6.53 3.59 -13.92
C LYS A 51 5.77 4.64 -14.74
N TYR A 52 5.10 5.57 -14.05
CA TYR A 52 4.33 6.63 -14.71
C TYR A 52 5.16 7.85 -15.07
N ARG A 53 6.39 7.97 -14.57
CA ARG A 53 7.27 9.14 -14.83
C ARG A 53 7.57 9.35 -16.32
N GLN A 54 7.64 8.27 -17.10
CA GLN A 54 7.83 8.33 -18.55
C GLN A 54 6.53 8.66 -19.31
N ARG A 55 5.36 8.48 -18.69
CA ARG A 55 4.06 8.83 -19.28
C ARG A 55 3.66 10.28 -19.03
N ILE A 56 4.35 10.98 -18.13
CA ILE A 56 4.15 12.41 -17.90
C ILE A 56 4.74 13.17 -19.09
N PRO A 57 3.93 13.92 -19.85
CA PRO A 57 4.40 14.80 -20.92
C PRO A 57 5.49 15.74 -20.41
N THR A 58 6.53 15.98 -21.20
CA THR A 58 7.69 16.79 -20.81
C THR A 58 7.30 18.19 -20.32
N ALA A 59 6.23 18.76 -20.87
CA ALA A 59 5.68 20.05 -20.48
C ALA A 59 5.18 20.11 -19.01
N LEU A 60 4.78 18.98 -18.45
CA LEU A 60 4.23 18.88 -17.09
C LEU A 60 5.27 18.44 -16.05
N ARG A 61 6.53 18.21 -16.45
CA ARG A 61 7.60 17.81 -15.52
C ARG A 61 8.18 18.96 -14.70
N ALA A 62 8.06 20.19 -15.20
CA ALA A 62 8.59 21.39 -14.56
C ALA A 62 7.58 22.09 -13.64
N VAL A 63 6.32 21.65 -13.66
CA VAL A 63 5.23 22.27 -12.90
C VAL A 63 5.04 21.51 -11.60
N SER A 64 4.83 22.22 -10.50
CA SER A 64 4.60 21.60 -9.21
C SER A 64 3.24 20.90 -9.18
N PHE A 65 3.11 19.84 -8.36
CA PHE A 65 1.86 19.10 -8.26
C PHE A 65 0.68 19.97 -7.81
N GLU A 66 0.93 20.94 -6.92
CA GLU A 66 -0.11 21.83 -6.40
C GLU A 66 -0.69 22.74 -7.51
N GLU A 67 0.16 23.32 -8.35
CA GLU A 67 -0.28 24.17 -9.47
C GLU A 67 -1.12 23.38 -10.48
N VAL A 68 -0.73 22.12 -10.78
CA VAL A 68 -1.49 21.25 -11.69
C VAL A 68 -2.83 20.85 -11.06
N ARG A 69 -2.87 20.62 -9.74
CA ARG A 69 -4.08 20.28 -9.00
C ARG A 69 -5.08 21.43 -9.00
N GLU A 70 -4.62 22.65 -8.76
CA GLU A 70 -5.48 23.85 -8.77
C GLU A 70 -6.02 24.15 -10.17
N ALA A 71 -5.19 24.07 -11.21
CA ALA A 71 -5.64 24.24 -12.59
C ALA A 71 -6.68 23.19 -13.00
N ALA A 72 -6.47 21.92 -12.64
CA ALA A 72 -7.42 20.85 -12.91
C ALA A 72 -8.74 21.03 -12.14
N LEU A 73 -8.66 21.48 -10.89
CA LEU A 73 -9.85 21.76 -10.07
C LEU A 73 -10.66 22.93 -10.65
N LEU A 74 -9.99 24.01 -11.05
CA LEU A 74 -10.61 25.18 -11.67
C LEU A 74 -11.26 24.83 -13.02
N ALA A 75 -10.59 24.02 -13.84
CA ALA A 75 -11.14 23.52 -15.10
C ALA A 75 -12.38 22.65 -14.88
N ALA A 76 -12.34 21.71 -13.93
CA ALA A 76 -13.48 20.83 -13.60
C ALA A 76 -14.65 21.60 -12.97
N MET A 77 -14.36 22.62 -12.15
CA MET A 77 -15.38 23.55 -11.65
C MET A 77 -16.00 24.33 -12.80
N LYS A 78 -15.18 24.92 -13.67
CA LYS A 78 -15.67 25.64 -14.84
C LYS A 78 -16.56 24.76 -15.71
N GLU A 79 -16.18 23.52 -15.99
CA GLU A 79 -17.01 22.58 -16.75
C GLU A 79 -18.33 22.24 -16.03
N LYS A 80 -18.35 22.16 -14.70
CA LYS A 80 -19.60 21.95 -13.95
C LYS A 80 -20.51 23.17 -13.89
N TYR A 81 -19.95 24.38 -13.88
CA TYR A 81 -20.71 25.61 -13.66
C TYR A 81 -20.99 26.39 -14.97
N ASP A 82 -20.26 26.15 -16.07
CA ASP A 82 -20.56 26.69 -17.41
C ASP A 82 -21.68 25.91 -18.13
N VAL A 83 -22.03 24.69 -17.69
CA VAL A 83 -23.16 23.91 -18.27
C VAL A 83 -24.53 24.45 -17.82
N ALA A 84 -24.56 25.53 -17.02
CA ALA A 84 -25.77 26.20 -16.56
C ALA A 84 -26.19 27.43 -17.40
N ASN A 85 -25.51 27.72 -18.52
CA ASN A 85 -25.92 28.75 -19.49
C ASN A 85 -26.26 28.16 -20.85
#